data_AF-A0A5A7S3T7-F1
#
_entry.id   AF-A0A5A7S3T7-F1
#
_cell.length_a   1.000
_cell.length_b   1.000
_cell.length_c   1.000
_cell.angle_alpha   90.00
_cell.angle_beta   90.00
_cell.angle_gamma   90.00
#
_symmetry.space_group_name_H-M   'P 1'
#
loop_
_entity.id
_entity.type
_entity.pdbx_description
1 polymer ?
#
loop_
_entity_poly.entity_id
_entity_poly.type
_entity_poly.pdbx_seq_one_letter_code
_entity_poly.pdbx_strand_id
1 'polypeptide(L)'
;MGFGEKVKGFLLSPVETFQKVKDEDLGPLMKYFVILTLIFSILMAVIMIGLTSAMFSILPVKFPFMAGTAGGLAAVVTFITLLISLLIGLFVGAAIVHIFVYLLGGRKGYTQTVKAIGYGMTPSLLLGWIPFLNIIVGIWALIVEIIGIRELQEMSTGKAALAVILPGIIIGIIVGIAILLAGPEIPSYPTP
;
A
#
# COMPACT_ATOMS: atom_id res chain seq x y z
N MET A 1 -0.18 8.69 -21.68
CA MET A 1 1.11 9.17 -21.09
C MET A 1 2.08 8.02 -20.92
N GLY A 2 3.39 8.25 -21.04
CA GLY A 2 4.43 7.24 -20.81
C GLY A 2 4.61 6.90 -19.31
N PHE A 3 5.28 5.77 -19.00
CA PHE A 3 5.49 5.33 -17.61
C PHE A 3 6.24 6.36 -16.76
N GLY A 4 7.38 6.86 -17.25
CA GLY A 4 8.20 7.85 -16.53
C GLY A 4 7.48 9.18 -16.33
N GLU A 5 6.67 9.60 -17.31
CA GLU A 5 5.83 10.80 -17.19
C GLU A 5 4.78 10.64 -16.10
N LYS A 6 4.14 9.45 -16.00
CA LYS A 6 3.18 9.16 -14.93
C LYS A 6 3.87 9.15 -13.56
N VAL A 7 5.02 8.50 -13.42
CA VAL A 7 5.82 8.52 -12.18
C VAL A 7 6.13 9.95 -11.75
N LYS A 8 6.73 10.75 -12.62
CA LYS A 8 7.08 12.14 -12.31
C LYS A 8 5.82 12.97 -12.02
N GLY A 9 4.77 12.76 -12.79
CA GLY A 9 3.50 13.44 -12.66
C GLY A 9 2.82 13.18 -11.31
N PHE A 10 2.67 11.93 -10.88
CA PHE A 10 2.06 11.63 -9.58
C PHE A 10 2.94 12.05 -8.39
N LEU A 11 4.25 12.14 -8.56
CA LEU A 11 5.14 12.65 -7.53
C LEU A 11 5.09 14.17 -7.38
N LEU A 12 4.98 14.91 -8.48
CA LEU A 12 5.20 16.37 -8.49
C LEU A 12 3.97 17.20 -8.88
N SER A 13 3.11 16.68 -9.75
CA SER A 13 1.95 17.39 -10.32
C SER A 13 0.70 16.48 -10.36
N PRO A 14 0.25 15.93 -9.21
CA PRO A 14 -0.77 14.89 -9.19
C PRO A 14 -2.12 15.34 -9.77
N VAL A 15 -2.53 16.60 -9.54
CA VAL A 15 -3.80 17.15 -10.06
C VAL A 15 -3.86 17.05 -11.59
N GLU A 16 -2.89 17.65 -12.27
CA GLU A 16 -2.79 17.63 -13.74
C GLU A 16 -2.67 16.22 -14.29
N THR A 17 -1.94 15.35 -13.57
CA THR A 17 -1.71 13.98 -13.99
C THR A 17 -2.98 13.15 -13.91
N PHE A 18 -3.78 13.29 -12.84
CA PHE A 18 -5.09 12.65 -12.72
C PHE A 18 -6.05 13.11 -13.81
N GLN A 19 -6.09 14.41 -14.10
CA GLN A 19 -6.91 14.95 -15.19
C GLN A 19 -6.56 14.34 -16.55
N LYS A 20 -5.26 14.16 -16.85
CA LYS A 20 -4.79 13.55 -18.11
C LYS A 20 -5.14 12.07 -18.25
N VAL A 21 -5.24 11.32 -17.14
CA VAL A 21 -5.58 9.88 -17.17
C VAL A 21 -7.07 9.60 -16.88
N LYS A 22 -7.88 10.66 -16.74
CA LYS A 22 -9.31 10.54 -16.36
C LYS A 22 -10.12 9.73 -17.36
N ASP A 23 -9.84 9.87 -18.64
CA ASP A 23 -10.57 9.19 -19.72
C ASP A 23 -9.86 7.92 -20.22
N GLU A 24 -8.68 7.59 -19.67
CA GLU A 24 -8.05 6.29 -19.91
C GLU A 24 -8.89 5.16 -19.27
N ASP A 25 -8.93 4.01 -19.93
CA ASP A 25 -9.48 2.78 -19.37
C ASP A 25 -8.58 2.22 -18.25
N LEU A 26 -8.95 1.06 -17.69
CA LEU A 26 -8.13 0.44 -16.64
C LEU A 26 -6.85 -0.22 -17.19
N GLY A 27 -6.77 -0.57 -18.47
CA GLY A 27 -5.60 -1.25 -19.04
C GLY A 27 -4.26 -0.52 -18.77
N PRO A 28 -4.14 0.79 -19.07
CA PRO A 28 -2.97 1.59 -18.77
C PRO A 28 -2.62 1.65 -17.27
N LEU A 29 -3.63 1.73 -16.39
CA LEU A 29 -3.40 1.65 -14.95
C LEU A 29 -2.82 0.29 -14.58
N MET A 30 -3.41 -0.81 -15.06
CA MET A 30 -2.97 -2.15 -14.68
C MET A 30 -1.52 -2.41 -15.09
N LYS A 31 -1.14 -2.03 -16.31
CA LYS A 31 0.26 -2.12 -16.76
C LYS A 31 1.20 -1.30 -15.86
N TYR A 32 0.82 -0.07 -15.56
CA TYR A 32 1.59 0.83 -14.70
C TYR A 32 1.78 0.26 -13.28
N PHE A 33 0.67 -0.17 -12.67
CA PHE A 33 0.64 -0.66 -11.30
C PHE A 33 1.38 -1.99 -11.15
N VAL A 34 1.25 -2.92 -12.11
CA VAL A 34 2.00 -4.18 -12.11
C VAL A 34 3.50 -3.91 -12.19
N ILE A 35 3.95 -2.99 -13.04
CA ILE A 35 5.38 -2.65 -13.15
C ILE A 35 5.89 -2.09 -11.82
N LEU A 36 5.20 -1.13 -11.22
CA LEU A 36 5.61 -0.57 -9.93
C LEU A 36 5.61 -1.62 -8.81
N THR A 37 4.58 -2.46 -8.76
CA THR A 37 4.45 -3.53 -7.76
C THR A 37 5.56 -4.56 -7.90
N LEU A 38 5.93 -4.94 -9.13
CA LEU A 38 7.05 -5.84 -9.38
C LEU A 38 8.37 -5.25 -8.87
N ILE A 39 8.65 -3.98 -9.23
CA ILE A 39 9.85 -3.28 -8.78
C ILE A 39 9.89 -3.22 -7.24
N PHE A 40 8.80 -2.77 -6.62
CA PHE A 40 8.69 -2.66 -5.17
C PHE A 40 8.89 -4.02 -4.48
N SER A 41 8.26 -5.07 -4.99
CA SER A 41 8.35 -6.42 -4.41
C SER A 41 9.77 -6.99 -4.51
N ILE A 42 10.48 -6.75 -5.62
CA ILE A 42 11.88 -7.15 -5.79
C ILE A 42 12.77 -6.40 -4.79
N LEU A 43 12.60 -5.08 -4.67
CA LEU A 43 13.39 -4.27 -3.74
C LEU A 43 13.19 -4.74 -2.30
N MET A 44 11.94 -4.96 -1.89
CA MET A 44 11.62 -5.47 -0.56
C MET A 44 12.18 -6.88 -0.32
N ALA A 45 12.12 -7.76 -1.33
CA ALA A 45 12.72 -9.09 -1.23
C ALA A 45 14.24 -9.02 -0.98
N VAL A 46 14.95 -8.15 -1.70
CA VAL A 46 16.39 -7.92 -1.48
C VAL A 46 16.68 -7.38 -0.08
N ILE A 47 15.89 -6.42 0.38
CA ILE A 47 15.99 -5.89 1.75
C ILE A 47 15.78 -7.01 2.78
N MET A 48 14.83 -7.91 2.55
CA MET A 48 14.55 -9.02 3.46
C MET A 48 15.68 -10.04 3.55
N ILE A 49 16.47 -10.25 2.48
CA ILE A 49 17.69 -11.06 2.56
C ILE A 49 18.65 -10.45 3.58
N GLY A 50 18.92 -9.14 3.44
CA GLY A 50 19.84 -8.41 4.32
C GLY A 50 19.35 -8.36 5.76
N LEU A 51 18.06 -8.05 5.96
CA LEU A 51 17.45 -7.97 7.28
C LEU A 51 17.49 -9.34 7.99
N THR A 52 17.09 -10.41 7.31
CA THR A 52 17.12 -11.75 7.89
C THR A 52 18.57 -12.17 8.22
N SER A 53 19.52 -11.90 7.32
CA SER A 53 20.94 -12.19 7.57
C SER A 53 21.48 -11.43 8.78
N ALA A 54 21.09 -10.16 8.95
CA ALA A 54 21.46 -9.35 10.11
C ALA A 54 20.82 -9.88 11.41
N MET A 55 19.59 -10.39 11.36
CA MET A 55 18.95 -11.04 12.52
C MET A 55 19.68 -12.32 12.96
N PHE A 56 20.22 -13.11 12.04
CA PHE A 56 21.04 -14.27 12.41
C PHE A 56 22.44 -13.85 12.91
N SER A 57 22.96 -12.70 12.46
CA SER A 57 24.28 -12.23 12.87
C SER A 57 24.32 -11.70 14.31
N ILE A 58 23.19 -11.34 14.92
CA ILE A 58 23.12 -10.95 16.34
C ILE A 58 23.08 -12.15 17.30
N LEU A 59 22.88 -13.38 16.78
CA LEU A 59 22.89 -14.57 17.62
C LEU A 59 24.32 -14.88 18.12
N PRO A 60 24.47 -15.41 19.36
CA PRO A 60 25.77 -15.75 19.94
C PRO A 60 26.45 -16.90 19.19
N VAL A 61 25.66 -17.80 18.61
CA VAL A 61 26.15 -18.91 17.77
C VAL A 61 25.88 -18.57 16.30
N LYS A 62 26.92 -18.65 15.45
CA LYS A 62 26.82 -18.32 14.02
C LYS A 62 26.41 -19.53 13.20
N PHE A 63 25.34 -19.39 12.43
CA PHE A 63 24.87 -20.40 11.47
C PHE A 63 24.82 -19.80 10.06
N PRO A 64 25.96 -19.60 9.37
CA PRO A 64 26.00 -18.87 8.10
C PRO A 64 25.15 -19.52 7.00
N PHE A 65 25.12 -20.85 6.95
CA PHE A 65 24.26 -21.58 6.01
C PHE A 65 22.77 -21.39 6.31
N MET A 66 22.38 -21.45 7.59
CA MET A 66 21.00 -21.21 8.01
C MET A 66 20.57 -19.76 7.76
N ALA A 67 21.46 -18.80 7.97
CA ALA A 67 21.20 -17.38 7.68
C ALA A 67 20.94 -17.15 6.19
N GLY A 68 21.78 -17.71 5.31
CA GLY A 68 21.61 -17.58 3.86
C GLY A 68 20.32 -18.24 3.35
N THR A 69 20.03 -19.46 3.81
CA THR A 69 18.80 -20.19 3.44
C THR A 69 17.54 -19.50 3.94
N ALA A 70 17.53 -19.05 5.20
CA ALA A 70 16.40 -18.30 5.77
C ALA A 70 16.18 -16.97 5.04
N GLY A 71 17.25 -16.23 4.72
CA GLY A 71 17.17 -14.98 3.96
C GLY A 71 16.60 -15.19 2.56
N GLY A 72 17.06 -16.22 1.84
CA GLY A 72 16.53 -16.57 0.52
C GLY A 72 15.04 -16.95 0.57
N LEU A 73 14.64 -17.77 1.55
CA LEU A 73 13.24 -18.14 1.73
C LEU A 73 12.37 -16.92 2.07
N ALA A 74 12.82 -16.08 3.01
CA ALA A 74 12.11 -14.87 3.41
C ALA A 74 11.92 -13.92 2.21
N ALA A 75 12.92 -13.79 1.34
CA ALA A 75 12.83 -12.99 0.13
C ALA A 75 11.78 -13.50 -0.86
N VAL A 76 11.76 -14.82 -1.12
CA VAL A 76 10.76 -15.45 -2.01
C VAL A 76 9.36 -15.28 -1.46
N VAL A 77 9.16 -15.57 -0.17
CA VAL A 77 7.86 -15.42 0.50
C VAL A 77 7.41 -13.97 0.45
N THR A 78 8.30 -13.01 0.75
CA THR A 78 8.00 -11.58 0.72
C THR A 78 7.63 -11.13 -0.68
N PHE A 79 8.41 -11.51 -1.70
CA PHE A 79 8.14 -11.16 -3.09
C PHE A 79 6.75 -11.63 -3.53
N ILE A 80 6.44 -12.91 -3.33
CA ILE A 80 5.15 -13.51 -3.74
C ILE A 80 4.00 -12.86 -2.96
N THR A 81 4.17 -12.70 -1.65
CA THR A 81 3.13 -12.13 -0.79
C THR A 81 2.83 -10.68 -1.17
N LEU A 82 3.84 -9.84 -1.37
CA LEU A 82 3.66 -8.43 -1.75
C LEU A 82 3.03 -8.31 -3.14
N LEU A 83 3.50 -9.10 -4.12
CA LEU A 83 2.96 -9.07 -5.47
C LEU A 83 1.46 -9.40 -5.48
N ILE A 84 1.06 -10.47 -4.81
CA ILE A 84 -0.35 -10.90 -4.75
C ILE A 84 -1.19 -9.92 -3.93
N SER A 85 -0.71 -9.55 -2.73
CA SER A 85 -1.46 -8.69 -1.81
C SER A 85 -1.66 -7.27 -2.33
N LEU A 86 -0.68 -6.69 -3.04
CA LEU A 86 -0.83 -5.35 -3.64
C LEU A 86 -1.81 -5.37 -4.82
N LEU A 87 -1.79 -6.42 -5.65
CA LEU A 87 -2.72 -6.55 -6.77
C LEU A 87 -4.17 -6.77 -6.30
N ILE A 88 -4.38 -7.66 -5.33
CA ILE A 88 -5.71 -7.87 -4.72
C ILE A 88 -6.12 -6.63 -3.93
N GLY A 89 -5.19 -6.09 -3.14
CA GLY A 89 -5.38 -4.93 -2.26
C GLY A 89 -5.78 -3.68 -3.02
N LEU A 90 -5.30 -3.49 -4.26
CA LEU A 90 -5.77 -2.39 -5.11
C LEU A 90 -7.29 -2.42 -5.27
N PHE A 91 -7.85 -3.57 -5.64
CA PHE A 91 -9.30 -3.68 -5.86
C PHE A 91 -10.07 -3.73 -4.55
N VAL A 92 -9.62 -4.50 -3.56
CA VAL A 92 -10.31 -4.58 -2.26
C VAL A 92 -10.29 -3.22 -1.56
N GLY A 93 -9.14 -2.55 -1.51
CA GLY A 93 -8.99 -1.22 -0.94
C GLY A 93 -9.80 -0.17 -1.69
N ALA A 94 -9.77 -0.19 -3.02
CA ALA A 94 -10.62 0.69 -3.82
C ALA A 94 -12.11 0.42 -3.56
N ALA A 95 -12.55 -0.82 -3.38
CA ALA A 95 -13.95 -1.14 -3.11
C ALA A 95 -14.39 -0.58 -1.75
N ILE A 96 -13.55 -0.74 -0.72
CA ILE A 96 -13.78 -0.16 0.61
C ILE A 96 -13.89 1.36 0.50
N VAL A 97 -12.92 2.03 -0.13
CA VAL A 97 -12.97 3.50 -0.32
C VAL A 97 -14.19 3.90 -1.16
N HIS A 98 -14.56 3.10 -2.17
CA HIS A 98 -15.68 3.40 -3.05
C HIS A 98 -17.03 3.42 -2.32
N ILE A 99 -17.20 2.61 -1.26
CA ILE A 99 -18.37 2.68 -0.39
C ILE A 99 -18.51 4.10 0.19
N PHE A 100 -17.43 4.65 0.75
CA PHE A 100 -17.46 6.00 1.33
C PHE A 100 -17.55 7.11 0.28
N VAL A 101 -16.90 6.94 -0.88
CA VAL A 101 -17.10 7.81 -2.04
C VAL A 101 -18.58 7.87 -2.41
N TYR A 102 -19.24 6.71 -2.49
CA TYR A 102 -20.66 6.64 -2.81
C TYR A 102 -21.54 7.27 -1.72
N LEU A 103 -21.25 7.03 -0.45
CA LEU A 103 -21.98 7.67 0.67
C LEU A 103 -21.84 9.19 0.67
N LEU A 104 -20.69 9.72 0.24
CA LEU A 104 -20.40 11.16 0.24
C LEU A 104 -20.77 11.86 -1.09
N GLY A 105 -21.33 11.11 -2.05
CA GLY A 105 -21.94 11.64 -3.28
C GLY A 105 -21.13 11.46 -4.56
N GLY A 106 -19.99 10.77 -4.53
CA GLY A 106 -19.24 10.42 -5.75
C GLY A 106 -19.98 9.39 -6.60
N ARG A 107 -20.08 9.62 -7.91
CA ARG A 107 -20.89 8.81 -8.84
C ARG A 107 -20.21 8.54 -10.18
N LYS A 108 -18.88 8.73 -10.29
CA LYS A 108 -18.14 8.55 -11.56
C LYS A 108 -17.72 7.09 -11.82
N GLY A 109 -18.29 6.16 -11.06
CA GLY A 109 -18.06 4.72 -11.19
C GLY A 109 -16.86 4.22 -10.37
N TYR A 110 -16.85 2.91 -10.15
CA TYR A 110 -15.84 2.23 -9.36
C TYR A 110 -14.44 2.30 -9.98
N THR A 111 -14.34 2.23 -11.31
CA THR A 111 -13.08 2.29 -12.05
C THR A 111 -12.30 3.58 -11.79
N GLN A 112 -12.99 4.70 -11.57
CA GLN A 112 -12.35 5.97 -11.19
C GLN A 112 -11.76 5.92 -9.78
N THR A 113 -12.39 5.21 -8.84
CA THR A 113 -11.79 4.97 -7.52
C THR A 113 -10.57 4.04 -7.62
N VAL A 114 -10.64 2.98 -8.43
CA VAL A 114 -9.48 2.10 -8.68
C VAL A 114 -8.30 2.89 -9.26
N LYS A 115 -8.54 3.80 -10.21
CA LYS A 115 -7.50 4.70 -10.74
C LYS A 115 -6.95 5.64 -9.69
N ALA A 116 -7.81 6.24 -8.86
CA ALA A 116 -7.38 7.14 -7.80
C ALA A 116 -6.44 6.45 -6.81
N ILE A 117 -6.81 5.25 -6.34
CA ILE A 117 -5.99 4.46 -5.40
C ILE A 117 -4.73 3.95 -6.09
N GLY A 118 -4.85 3.29 -7.25
CA GLY A 118 -3.71 2.66 -7.90
C GLY A 118 -2.62 3.64 -8.33
N TYR A 119 -3.00 4.80 -8.89
CA TYR A 119 -2.02 5.85 -9.17
C TYR A 119 -1.60 6.61 -7.91
N GLY A 120 -2.48 6.75 -6.92
CA GLY A 120 -2.19 7.40 -5.64
C GLY A 120 -1.12 6.68 -4.81
N MET A 121 -1.01 5.36 -4.95
CA MET A 121 0.04 4.55 -4.32
C MET A 121 1.45 4.78 -4.88
N THR A 122 1.60 5.55 -5.97
CA THR A 122 2.90 5.80 -6.64
C THR A 122 4.02 6.23 -5.69
N PRO A 123 3.84 7.21 -4.78
CA PRO A 123 4.92 7.61 -3.88
C PRO A 123 5.39 6.47 -2.98
N SER A 124 4.46 5.72 -2.39
CA SER A 124 4.76 4.58 -1.51
C SER A 124 5.46 3.44 -2.25
N LEU A 125 5.00 3.08 -3.46
CA LEU A 125 5.62 2.02 -4.26
C LEU A 125 7.03 2.38 -4.75
N LEU A 126 7.33 3.68 -4.90
CA LEU A 126 8.64 4.14 -5.36
C LEU A 126 9.63 4.42 -4.23
N LEU A 127 9.16 4.97 -3.12
CA LEU A 127 10.01 5.55 -2.08
C LEU A 127 9.76 4.94 -0.69
N GLY A 128 8.69 4.18 -0.51
CA GLY A 128 8.27 3.61 0.78
C GLY A 128 9.10 2.41 1.24
N TRP A 129 10.12 2.01 0.48
CA TRP A 129 11.12 1.03 0.90
C TRP A 129 12.34 1.70 1.55
N ILE A 130 12.48 3.03 1.43
CA ILE A 130 13.63 3.76 1.98
C ILE A 130 13.46 3.89 3.50
N PRO A 131 14.39 3.35 4.30
CA PRO A 131 14.32 3.46 5.75
C PRO A 131 14.16 4.91 6.23
N PHE A 132 13.39 5.10 7.30
CA PHE A 132 13.10 6.41 7.93
C PHE A 132 12.25 7.39 7.10
N LEU A 133 12.05 7.20 5.80
CA LEU A 133 11.19 8.07 4.97
C LEU A 133 9.73 7.61 4.88
N ASN A 134 9.43 6.41 5.39
CA ASN A 134 8.14 5.74 5.21
C ASN A 134 6.93 6.59 5.64
N ILE A 135 7.04 7.33 6.76
CA ILE A 135 5.93 8.17 7.25
C ILE A 135 5.68 9.34 6.31
N ILE A 136 6.74 10.04 5.89
CA ILE A 136 6.64 11.22 5.01
C ILE A 136 6.08 10.80 3.64
N VAL A 137 6.63 9.71 3.09
CA VAL A 137 6.17 9.14 1.82
C VAL A 137 4.72 8.66 1.93
N GLY A 138 4.34 8.02 3.03
CA GLY A 138 2.97 7.56 3.28
C GLY A 138 1.97 8.71 3.36
N ILE A 139 2.32 9.81 4.05
CA ILE A 139 1.51 11.03 4.07
C ILE A 139 1.35 11.59 2.67
N TRP A 140 2.43 11.62 1.88
CA TRP A 140 2.33 12.11 0.50
C TRP A 140 1.44 11.21 -0.36
N ALA A 141 1.60 9.89 -0.30
CA ALA A 141 0.71 8.95 -1.00
C ALA A 141 -0.76 9.16 -0.62
N LEU A 142 -1.07 9.33 0.66
CA LEU A 142 -2.42 9.63 1.13
C LEU A 142 -2.95 10.93 0.52
N ILE A 143 -2.13 11.99 0.44
CA ILE A 143 -2.51 13.24 -0.22
C ILE A 143 -2.79 13.01 -1.70
N VAL A 144 -1.95 12.23 -2.40
CA VAL A 144 -2.15 11.92 -3.83
C VAL A 144 -3.44 11.10 -4.04
N GLU A 145 -3.75 10.13 -3.18
CA GLU A 145 -5.00 9.37 -3.23
C GLU A 145 -6.22 10.29 -3.03
N ILE A 146 -6.17 11.21 -2.06
CA ILE A 146 -7.24 12.20 -1.83
C ILE A 146 -7.44 13.09 -3.06
N ILE A 147 -6.34 13.56 -3.68
CA ILE A 147 -6.39 14.33 -4.93
C ILE A 147 -7.01 13.47 -6.03
N GLY A 148 -6.60 12.22 -6.16
CA GLY A 148 -7.15 11.29 -7.15
C GLY A 148 -8.66 11.11 -7.01
N ILE A 149 -9.15 10.89 -5.79
CA ILE A 149 -10.59 10.80 -5.54
C ILE A 149 -11.28 12.12 -5.86
N ARG A 150 -10.72 13.26 -5.45
CA ARG A 150 -11.27 14.59 -5.73
C ARG A 150 -11.45 14.82 -7.23
N GLU A 151 -10.39 14.61 -8.02
CA GLU A 151 -10.39 14.89 -9.47
C GLU A 151 -11.22 13.86 -10.25
N LEU A 152 -11.08 12.57 -9.94
CA LEU A 152 -11.70 11.51 -10.73
C LEU A 152 -13.16 11.25 -10.36
N GLN A 153 -13.55 11.50 -9.11
CA GLN A 153 -14.95 11.44 -8.67
C GLN A 153 -15.66 12.79 -8.72
N GLU A 154 -14.96 13.87 -9.08
CA GLU A 154 -15.46 15.26 -9.11
C GLU A 154 -16.11 15.67 -7.77
N MET A 155 -15.41 15.36 -6.68
CA MET A 155 -15.86 15.65 -5.32
C MET A 155 -15.15 16.88 -4.76
N SER A 156 -15.70 17.50 -3.73
CA SER A 156 -14.94 18.52 -2.98
C SER A 156 -13.79 17.88 -2.19
N THR A 157 -12.71 18.63 -1.94
CA THR A 157 -11.53 18.14 -1.21
C THR A 157 -11.90 17.54 0.14
N GLY A 158 -12.79 18.18 0.92
CA GLY A 158 -13.20 17.68 2.23
C GLY A 158 -13.92 16.33 2.15
N LYS A 159 -14.81 16.16 1.18
CA LYS A 159 -15.50 14.87 0.97
C LYS A 159 -14.54 13.79 0.48
N ALA A 160 -13.60 14.12 -0.41
CA ALA A 160 -12.58 13.18 -0.87
C ALA A 160 -11.67 12.74 0.30
N ALA A 161 -11.22 13.68 1.13
CA ALA A 161 -10.42 13.39 2.32
C ALA A 161 -11.16 12.46 3.29
N LEU A 162 -12.42 12.76 3.59
CA LEU A 162 -13.25 11.89 4.43
C LEU A 162 -13.42 10.50 3.81
N ALA A 163 -13.66 10.40 2.50
CA ALA A 163 -13.85 9.12 1.81
C ALA A 163 -12.64 8.19 1.90
N VAL A 164 -11.43 8.76 1.90
CA VAL A 164 -10.17 7.99 1.99
C VAL A 164 -9.80 7.69 3.44
N ILE A 165 -9.95 8.66 4.36
CA ILE A 165 -9.45 8.54 5.74
C ILE A 165 -10.39 7.72 6.66
N LEU A 166 -11.71 7.92 6.55
CA LEU A 166 -12.69 7.24 7.40
C LEU A 166 -12.58 5.71 7.39
N PRO A 167 -12.50 5.03 6.23
CA PRO A 167 -12.35 3.58 6.22
C PRO A 167 -11.10 3.10 6.97
N GLY A 168 -9.97 3.82 6.84
CA GLY A 168 -8.74 3.50 7.57
C GLY A 168 -8.91 3.61 9.09
N ILE A 169 -9.58 4.66 9.57
CA ILE A 169 -9.87 4.85 11.00
C ILE A 169 -10.77 3.72 11.52
N ILE A 170 -11.85 3.39 10.79
CA ILE A 170 -12.81 2.37 11.20
C ILE A 170 -12.14 1.00 11.27
N ILE A 171 -11.37 0.61 10.24
CA ILE A 171 -10.63 -0.65 10.22
C ILE A 171 -9.61 -0.69 11.37
N GLY A 172 -8.88 0.41 11.60
CA GLY A 172 -7.92 0.50 12.70
C GLY A 172 -8.56 0.29 14.07
N ILE A 173 -9.73 0.88 14.32
CA ILE A 173 -10.50 0.69 15.57
C ILE A 173 -10.96 -0.76 15.71
N ILE A 174 -11.52 -1.36 14.65
CA ILE A 174 -12.00 -2.75 14.68
C ILE A 174 -10.85 -3.71 15.00
N VAL A 175 -9.71 -3.55 14.33
CA VAL A 175 -8.52 -4.39 14.57
C VAL A 175 -7.99 -4.18 15.99
N GLY A 176 -7.93 -2.95 16.48
CA GLY A 176 -7.50 -2.64 17.84
C GLY A 176 -8.39 -3.30 18.91
N ILE A 177 -9.71 -3.28 18.73
CA ILE A 177 -10.66 -3.95 19.62
C ILE A 177 -10.49 -5.48 19.53
N ALA A 178 -10.36 -6.03 18.32
CA ALA A 178 -10.17 -7.47 18.15
C ALA A 178 -8.90 -7.97 18.87
N ILE A 179 -7.79 -7.22 18.79
CA ILE A 179 -6.55 -7.53 19.50
C ILE A 179 -6.75 -7.46 21.03
N LEU A 180 -7.49 -6.44 21.51
CA LEU A 180 -7.79 -6.29 22.95
C LEU A 180 -8.62 -7.46 23.48
N LEU A 181 -9.62 -7.92 22.71
CA LEU A 181 -10.49 -9.03 23.08
C LEU A 181 -9.80 -10.40 22.95
N ALA A 182 -8.90 -10.54 21.97
CA ALA A 182 -8.09 -11.74 21.76
C ALA A 182 -6.82 -11.78 22.64
N GLY A 183 -6.77 -10.99 23.72
CA GLY A 183 -5.62 -10.88 24.62
C GLY A 183 -5.04 -12.24 25.01
N PRO A 184 -3.74 -12.32 25.36
CA PRO A 184 -3.08 -13.59 25.60
C PRO A 184 -3.84 -14.37 26.67
N GLU A 185 -4.22 -15.62 26.36
CA GLU A 185 -4.58 -16.57 27.40
C GLU A 185 -3.40 -16.62 28.36
N ILE A 186 -3.56 -16.04 29.56
CA ILE A 186 -2.57 -16.16 30.62
C ILE A 186 -2.51 -17.67 30.89
N PRO A 187 -1.40 -18.36 30.61
CA PRO A 187 -1.30 -19.77 30.95
C PRO A 187 -1.54 -19.85 32.45
N SER A 188 -2.63 -20.49 32.86
CA SER A 188 -2.87 -20.74 34.27
C SER A 188 -1.71 -21.60 34.76
N TYR A 189 -0.78 -21.00 35.50
CA TYR A 189 0.23 -21.79 36.19
C TYR A 189 -0.52 -22.80 37.06
N PRO A 190 -0.24 -24.11 36.96
CA PRO A 190 -0.83 -25.06 37.87
C PRO A 190 -0.47 -24.63 39.29
N THR A 191 -1.48 -24.36 40.12
CA THR A 191 -1.28 -24.13 41.56
C THR A 191 -0.70 -25.41 42.17
N PRO A 192 0.32 -25.29 43.05
CA PRO A 192 0.98 -26.45 43.67
C PRO A 192 0.04 -27.30 44.54
#